data_AF-X1K6R8-F1
#
_entry.id   AF-X1K6R8-F1
#
_cell.length_a   1.000
_cell.length_b   1.000
_cell.length_c   1.000
_cell.angle_alpha   90.00
_cell.angle_beta   90.00
_cell.angle_gamma   90.00
#
_symmetry.space_group_name_H-M   'P 1'
#
loop_
_entity.id
_entity.type
_entity.pdbx_description
1 polymer ?
#
loop_
_entity_poly.entity_id
_entity_poly.type
_entity_poly.pdbx_seq_one_letter_code
_entity_poly.pdbx_strand_id
1 'polypeptide(L)'
;GADFNNIQAAINYCDAIGGEWVILIYPRGEAGAAVYDEGDITPNGGAIITLKGMGESRVRIAPTVAPVAAVIVSSGTLNIEDIVIIAPTAGFPPLRVTGGTCTLTRCILTGVGLGDGVQQIGGVLRLDSCRIAGDIDLSTGACSLVIEGGEYTGTFDIGVGAFNHQIIIRHSDWNGQNWTL
;
A
#
# COMPACT_ATOMS: atom_id res chain seq x y z
N GLY A 1 -0.45 -24.98 -6.43
CA GLY A 1 -1.05 -23.68 -6.11
C GLY A 1 -2.55 -23.81 -6.24
N ALA A 2 -3.30 -23.01 -5.49
CA ALA A 2 -4.74 -22.84 -5.68
C ALA A 2 -4.97 -21.52 -6.44
N ASP A 3 -6.00 -21.50 -7.30
CA ASP A 3 -6.37 -20.32 -8.09
C ASP A 3 -7.60 -19.64 -7.48
N PHE A 4 -7.58 -18.31 -7.44
CA PHE A 4 -8.63 -17.52 -6.78
C PHE A 4 -9.15 -16.41 -7.70
N ASN A 5 -10.44 -16.12 -7.57
CA ASN A 5 -11.10 -15.05 -8.30
C ASN A 5 -11.09 -13.69 -7.57
N ASN A 6 -10.53 -13.62 -6.36
CA ASN A 6 -10.34 -12.39 -5.62
C ASN A 6 -9.07 -12.50 -4.76
N ILE A 7 -8.45 -11.36 -4.45
CA ILE A 7 -7.22 -11.24 -3.69
C ILE A 7 -7.46 -11.66 -2.24
N GLN A 8 -8.57 -11.22 -1.63
CA GLN A 8 -8.82 -11.51 -0.22
C GLN A 8 -9.01 -13.01 0.06
N ALA A 9 -9.62 -13.81 -0.82
CA ALA A 9 -9.72 -15.26 -0.60
C ALA A 9 -8.36 -15.96 -0.72
N ALA A 10 -7.48 -15.49 -1.62
CA ALA A 10 -6.11 -16.00 -1.70
C ALA A 10 -5.34 -15.71 -0.40
N ILE A 11 -5.49 -14.50 0.14
CA ILE A 11 -4.94 -14.12 1.46
C ILE A 11 -5.49 -15.03 2.56
N ASN A 12 -6.81 -15.19 2.64
CA ASN A 12 -7.45 -16.01 3.67
C ASN A 12 -6.98 -17.47 3.62
N TYR A 13 -6.75 -18.01 2.41
CA TYR A 13 -6.19 -19.35 2.24
C TYR A 13 -4.76 -19.45 2.76
N CYS A 14 -3.89 -18.49 2.39
CA CYS A 14 -2.52 -18.43 2.87
C CYS A 14 -2.44 -18.27 4.40
N ASP A 15 -3.27 -17.39 4.96
CA ASP A 15 -3.37 -17.15 6.40
C ASP A 15 -3.80 -18.41 7.17
N ALA A 16 -4.76 -19.18 6.62
CA ALA A 16 -5.22 -20.41 7.24
C ALA A 16 -4.13 -21.50 7.31
N ILE A 17 -3.17 -21.48 6.39
CA ILE A 17 -2.06 -22.44 6.35
C ILE A 17 -0.85 -21.93 7.14
N GLY A 18 -0.64 -20.60 7.16
CA GLY A 18 0.55 -19.98 7.73
C GLY A 18 1.79 -20.14 6.84
N GLY A 19 2.90 -19.51 7.25
CA GLY A 19 4.16 -19.52 6.49
C GLY A 19 4.33 -18.30 5.57
N GLU A 20 5.24 -18.41 4.60
CA GLU A 20 5.54 -17.35 3.63
C GLU A 20 4.95 -17.68 2.26
N TRP A 21 4.23 -16.72 1.68
CA TRP A 21 3.49 -16.92 0.44
C TRP A 21 3.71 -15.79 -0.56
N VAL A 22 3.75 -16.16 -1.84
CA VAL A 22 3.70 -15.22 -2.96
C VAL A 22 2.41 -15.47 -3.73
N ILE A 23 1.53 -14.47 -3.74
CA ILE A 23 0.28 -14.47 -4.50
C ILE A 23 0.54 -13.69 -5.80
N LEU A 24 0.58 -14.43 -6.91
CA LEU A 24 0.73 -13.85 -8.25
C LEU A 24 -0.61 -13.34 -8.74
N ILE A 25 -0.70 -12.04 -9.03
CA ILE A 25 -1.93 -11.38 -9.47
C ILE A 25 -1.80 -11.11 -10.97
N TYR A 26 -2.62 -11.75 -11.78
CA TYR A 26 -2.55 -11.67 -13.24
C TYR A 26 -3.53 -10.65 -13.81
N PRO A 27 -3.18 -9.95 -14.89
CA PRO A 27 -4.10 -9.04 -15.52
C PRO A 27 -5.28 -9.81 -16.14
N ARG A 28 -6.52 -9.50 -15.74
CA ARG A 28 -7.78 -9.91 -16.36
C ARG A 28 -8.12 -9.04 -17.57
N GLY A 29 -8.39 -9.70 -18.71
CA GLY A 29 -8.90 -9.07 -19.95
C GLY A 29 -7.84 -8.83 -21.03
N GLU A 30 -8.26 -8.84 -22.30
CA GLU A 30 -7.39 -8.50 -23.42
C GLU A 30 -7.15 -6.98 -23.49
N ALA A 31 -5.88 -6.60 -23.64
CA ALA A 31 -5.35 -5.27 -23.99
C ALA A 31 -5.52 -4.08 -23.02
N GLY A 32 -6.21 -4.18 -21.89
CA GLY A 32 -6.31 -3.12 -20.87
C GLY A 32 -5.78 -3.57 -19.50
N ALA A 33 -5.36 -2.64 -18.64
CA ALA A 33 -5.00 -2.97 -17.26
C ALA A 33 -6.18 -3.67 -16.55
N ALA A 34 -5.89 -4.71 -15.79
CA ALA A 34 -6.89 -5.41 -14.99
C ALA A 34 -7.20 -4.63 -13.73
N VAL A 35 -8.49 -4.38 -13.52
CA VAL A 35 -8.98 -3.72 -12.31
C VAL A 35 -9.63 -4.75 -11.41
N TYR A 36 -9.05 -4.92 -10.23
CA TYR A 36 -9.62 -5.65 -9.12
C TYR A 36 -10.44 -4.66 -8.29
N ASP A 37 -11.76 -4.78 -8.40
CA ASP A 37 -12.71 -4.03 -7.57
C ASP A 37 -12.81 -4.70 -6.20
N GLU A 38 -11.74 -4.55 -5.42
CA GLU A 38 -11.61 -5.06 -4.05
C GLU A 38 -11.08 -3.93 -3.17
N GLY A 39 -11.61 -3.84 -1.95
CA GLY A 39 -11.17 -2.91 -0.92
C GLY A 39 -11.05 -3.60 0.42
N ASP A 40 -10.49 -2.89 1.40
CA ASP A 40 -10.15 -3.44 2.73
C ASP A 40 -9.34 -4.74 2.64
N ILE A 41 -8.44 -4.85 1.66
CA ILE A 41 -7.53 -6.00 1.55
C ILE A 41 -6.66 -6.04 2.79
N THR A 42 -6.88 -7.05 3.63
CA THR A 42 -6.34 -7.12 5.00
C THR A 42 -5.83 -8.53 5.29
N PRO A 43 -4.50 -8.72 5.41
CA PRO A 43 -3.94 -9.92 6.03
C PRO A 43 -4.35 -9.97 7.51
N ASN A 44 -4.96 -11.08 7.93
CA ASN A 44 -5.51 -11.22 9.27
C ASN A 44 -4.85 -12.37 10.07
N GLY A 45 -4.01 -13.18 9.41
CA GLY A 45 -3.27 -14.28 10.01
C GLY A 45 -1.81 -13.96 10.30
N GLY A 46 -1.08 -14.99 10.75
CA GLY A 46 0.36 -14.91 11.02
C GLY A 46 1.24 -15.16 9.79
N ALA A 47 0.67 -15.28 8.59
CA ALA A 47 1.44 -15.51 7.38
C ALA A 47 2.20 -14.25 6.95
N ILE A 48 3.30 -14.45 6.25
CA ILE A 48 4.00 -13.38 5.52
C ILE A 48 3.51 -13.47 4.08
N ILE A 49 2.85 -12.42 3.60
CA ILE A 49 2.18 -12.43 2.29
C ILE A 49 2.89 -11.44 1.37
N THR A 50 3.24 -11.90 0.17
CA THR A 50 3.69 -11.03 -0.92
C THR A 50 2.64 -11.03 -2.04
N LEU A 51 2.02 -9.89 -2.30
CA LEU A 51 1.16 -9.67 -3.47
C LEU A 51 2.01 -9.17 -4.62
N LYS A 52 2.09 -9.92 -5.72
CA LYS A 52 2.92 -9.58 -6.88
C LYS A 52 2.09 -9.37 -8.12
N GLY A 53 2.03 -8.14 -8.60
CA GLY A 53 1.38 -7.79 -9.85
C GLY A 53 2.18 -8.31 -11.04
N MET A 54 1.52 -9.08 -11.91
CA MET A 54 2.15 -9.58 -13.12
C MET A 54 1.91 -8.59 -14.27
N GLY A 55 2.99 -8.21 -14.96
CA GLY A 55 2.93 -7.43 -16.21
C GLY A 55 2.99 -5.92 -16.04
N GLU A 56 4.02 -5.38 -15.38
CA GLU A 56 4.41 -3.96 -15.39
C GLU A 56 3.24 -2.98 -15.20
N SER A 57 2.74 -2.84 -13.97
CA SER A 57 1.67 -1.87 -13.62
C SER A 57 0.31 -2.12 -14.29
N ARG A 58 0.11 -3.31 -14.89
CA ARG A 58 -1.18 -3.71 -15.46
C ARG A 58 -2.17 -4.27 -14.43
N VAL A 59 -1.75 -4.44 -13.18
CA VAL A 59 -2.63 -4.86 -12.09
C VAL A 59 -3.01 -3.64 -11.26
N ARG A 60 -4.32 -3.43 -11.09
CA ARG A 60 -4.88 -2.31 -10.32
C ARG A 60 -5.82 -2.83 -9.25
N ILE A 61 -5.68 -2.33 -8.03
CA ILE A 61 -6.67 -2.48 -6.95
C ILE A 61 -7.42 -1.14 -6.87
N ALA A 62 -8.70 -1.14 -7.18
CA ALA A 62 -9.51 0.07 -7.24
C ALA A 62 -10.96 -0.22 -6.81
N PRO A 63 -11.24 -0.17 -5.50
CA PRO A 63 -12.57 -0.43 -4.97
C PRO A 63 -13.55 0.67 -5.38
N THR A 64 -14.76 0.27 -5.76
CA THR A 64 -15.85 1.21 -6.11
C THR A 64 -16.87 1.40 -4.98
N VAL A 65 -16.92 0.49 -3.99
CA VAL A 65 -17.87 0.53 -2.87
C VAL A 65 -17.15 0.82 -1.56
N ALA A 66 -17.37 2.03 -1.03
CA ALA A 66 -16.78 2.71 0.14
C ALA A 66 -16.11 1.84 1.22
N PRO A 67 -14.88 1.34 0.97
CA PRO A 67 -14.03 0.77 2.01
C PRO A 67 -13.30 1.91 2.75
N VAL A 68 -12.68 1.59 3.89
CA VAL A 68 -11.94 2.61 4.66
C VAL A 68 -10.51 2.85 4.13
N ALA A 69 -10.03 1.97 3.25
CA ALA A 69 -8.90 2.15 2.32
C ALA A 69 -8.95 1.06 1.24
N ALA A 70 -8.18 1.18 0.16
CA ALA A 70 -8.07 0.06 -0.78
C ALA A 70 -7.30 -1.13 -0.18
N VAL A 71 -6.22 -0.85 0.56
CA VAL A 71 -5.43 -1.84 1.29
C VAL A 71 -5.25 -1.40 2.74
N ILE A 72 -5.43 -2.33 3.69
CA ILE A 72 -5.24 -2.11 5.12
C ILE A 72 -4.21 -3.09 5.67
N VAL A 73 -3.23 -2.59 6.40
CA VAL A 73 -2.31 -3.42 7.18
C VAL A 73 -2.50 -3.12 8.66
N SER A 74 -3.14 -4.04 9.37
CA SER A 74 -3.43 -3.93 10.81
C SER A 74 -2.55 -4.84 11.66
N SER A 75 -2.03 -5.92 11.08
CA SER A 75 -1.13 -6.88 11.72
C SER A 75 -0.34 -7.65 10.66
N GLY A 76 0.53 -8.57 11.09
CA GLY A 76 1.28 -9.43 10.18
C GLY A 76 2.31 -8.70 9.32
N THR A 77 2.72 -9.36 8.23
CA THR A 77 3.64 -8.79 7.23
C THR A 77 3.04 -8.88 5.84
N LEU A 78 2.88 -7.73 5.18
CA LEU A 78 2.42 -7.60 3.81
C LEU A 78 3.49 -6.96 2.94
N ASN A 79 3.89 -7.65 1.88
CA ASN A 79 4.70 -7.09 0.82
C ASN A 79 3.83 -6.94 -0.43
N ILE A 80 4.00 -5.84 -1.16
CA ILE A 80 3.27 -5.57 -2.41
C ILE A 80 4.30 -5.14 -3.46
N GLU A 81 4.28 -5.79 -4.60
CA GLU A 81 5.20 -5.52 -5.72
C GLU A 81 4.44 -5.27 -7.02
N ASP A 82 4.85 -4.24 -7.77
CA ASP A 82 4.43 -4.00 -9.16
C ASP A 82 2.90 -3.85 -9.34
N ILE A 83 2.22 -3.23 -8.37
CA ILE A 83 0.76 -3.02 -8.37
C ILE A 83 0.42 -1.53 -8.28
N VAL A 84 -0.63 -1.11 -8.99
CA VAL A 84 -1.26 0.20 -8.81
C VAL A 84 -2.40 0.08 -7.80
N ILE A 85 -2.40 0.90 -6.77
CA ILE A 85 -3.43 0.96 -5.73
C ILE A 85 -4.11 2.32 -5.83
N ILE A 86 -5.42 2.32 -6.01
CA ILE A 86 -6.20 3.53 -6.24
C ILE A 86 -7.14 3.72 -5.06
N ALA A 87 -7.19 4.96 -4.54
CA ALA A 87 -8.14 5.32 -3.50
C ALA A 87 -9.58 5.09 -3.97
N PRO A 88 -10.45 4.57 -3.10
CA PRO A 88 -11.86 4.42 -3.45
C PRO A 88 -12.58 5.77 -3.56
N THR A 89 -12.23 6.74 -2.71
CA THR A 89 -12.82 8.08 -2.69
C THR A 89 -11.80 9.11 -2.20
N ALA A 90 -12.11 10.40 -2.27
CA ALA A 90 -11.24 11.45 -1.74
C ALA A 90 -11.06 11.42 -0.21
N GLY A 91 -11.95 10.75 0.54
CA GLY A 91 -11.87 10.66 2.00
C GLY A 91 -11.18 9.40 2.54
N PHE A 92 -10.75 8.49 1.65
CA PHE A 92 -10.16 7.21 2.05
C PHE A 92 -8.90 6.93 1.21
N PRO A 93 -7.76 6.64 1.86
CA PRO A 93 -6.50 6.51 1.14
C PRO A 93 -6.43 5.21 0.33
N PRO A 94 -5.53 5.13 -0.67
CA PRO A 94 -5.12 3.87 -1.28
C PRO A 94 -4.56 2.88 -0.24
N LEU A 95 -3.73 3.38 0.69
CA LEU A 95 -3.09 2.56 1.71
C LEU A 95 -3.32 3.13 3.10
N ARG A 96 -3.80 2.28 4.01
CA ARG A 96 -3.83 2.57 5.44
C ARG A 96 -3.02 1.54 6.22
N VAL A 97 -2.05 1.99 7.01
CA VAL A 97 -1.24 1.13 7.89
C VAL A 97 -1.55 1.47 9.34
N THR A 98 -2.23 0.58 10.05
CA THR A 98 -2.59 0.75 11.46
C THR A 98 -1.73 -0.09 12.40
N GLY A 99 -1.03 -1.10 11.88
CA GLY A 99 -0.10 -1.96 12.60
C GLY A 99 0.69 -2.86 11.64
N GLY A 100 1.40 -3.85 12.20
CA GLY A 100 2.17 -4.81 11.39
C GLY A 100 3.34 -4.18 10.62
N THR A 101 3.79 -4.90 9.59
CA THR A 101 4.83 -4.46 8.64
C THR A 101 4.28 -4.47 7.22
N CYS A 102 4.45 -3.36 6.52
CA CYS A 102 4.05 -3.21 5.13
C CYS A 102 5.23 -2.76 4.29
N THR A 103 5.56 -3.49 3.22
CA THR A 103 6.59 -3.09 2.24
C THR A 103 5.97 -2.97 0.86
N LEU A 104 6.06 -1.80 0.24
CA LEU A 104 5.67 -1.60 -1.15
C LEU A 104 6.93 -1.41 -1.99
N THR A 105 7.04 -2.14 -3.10
CA THR A 105 8.17 -2.05 -4.03
C THR A 105 7.66 -1.81 -5.45
N ARG A 106 8.12 -0.73 -6.10
CA ARG A 106 7.69 -0.36 -7.46
C ARG A 106 6.17 -0.26 -7.63
N CYS A 107 5.48 0.13 -6.56
CA CYS A 107 4.03 0.34 -6.57
C CYS A 107 3.68 1.78 -6.90
N ILE A 108 2.46 1.99 -7.40
CA ILE A 108 1.89 3.33 -7.59
C ILE A 108 0.68 3.44 -6.67
N LEU A 109 0.66 4.47 -5.82
CA LEU A 109 -0.50 4.81 -4.99
C LEU A 109 -1.09 6.11 -5.50
N THR A 110 -2.37 6.09 -5.84
CA THR A 110 -3.06 7.25 -6.42
C THR A 110 -4.28 7.61 -5.60
N GLY A 111 -4.25 8.77 -4.94
CA GLY A 111 -5.41 9.38 -4.30
C GLY A 111 -6.48 9.79 -5.33
N VAL A 112 -7.70 10.02 -4.85
CA VAL A 112 -8.77 10.64 -5.65
C VAL A 112 -8.91 12.09 -5.20
N GLY A 113 -8.67 13.06 -6.11
CA GLY A 113 -8.73 14.48 -5.76
C GLY A 113 -7.56 14.91 -4.85
N LEU A 114 -7.84 15.77 -3.85
CA LEU A 114 -6.88 16.23 -2.84
C LEU A 114 -6.73 15.26 -1.66
N GLY A 115 -7.10 13.98 -1.82
CA GLY A 115 -7.08 13.01 -0.74
C GLY A 115 -5.70 12.36 -0.51
N ASP A 116 -5.50 11.84 0.70
CA ASP A 116 -4.25 11.23 1.15
C ASP A 116 -3.86 10.02 0.27
N GLY A 117 -2.59 9.94 -0.10
CA GLY A 117 -2.00 8.77 -0.78
C GLY A 117 -1.64 7.64 0.19
N VAL A 118 -1.28 7.99 1.43
CA VAL A 118 -1.00 7.05 2.53
C VAL A 118 -1.50 7.64 3.83
N GLN A 119 -2.15 6.81 4.64
CA GLN A 119 -2.38 7.12 6.05
C GLN A 119 -1.72 6.08 6.95
N GLN A 120 -0.72 6.48 7.71
CA GLN A 120 -0.02 5.62 8.64
C GLN A 120 -0.35 5.99 10.07
N ILE A 121 -1.17 5.15 10.69
CA ILE A 121 -1.60 5.26 12.09
C ILE A 121 -0.60 4.57 13.02
N GLY A 122 0.08 3.53 12.56
CA GLY A 122 1.05 2.76 13.34
C GLY A 122 1.93 1.86 12.49
N GLY A 123 2.57 0.88 13.13
CA GLY A 123 3.34 -0.16 12.45
C GLY A 123 4.60 0.33 11.74
N VAL A 124 5.10 -0.51 10.84
CA VAL A 124 6.27 -0.25 9.99
C VAL A 124 5.82 -0.18 8.54
N LEU A 125 6.12 0.92 7.86
CA LEU A 125 5.91 1.09 6.43
C LEU A 125 7.26 1.31 5.74
N ARG A 126 7.54 0.52 4.71
CA ARG A 126 8.66 0.73 3.80
C ARG A 126 8.14 0.95 2.39
N LEU A 127 8.58 2.03 1.77
CA LEU A 127 8.30 2.38 0.38
C LEU A 127 9.61 2.34 -0.38
N ASP A 128 9.71 1.45 -1.37
CA ASP A 128 10.92 1.28 -2.18
C ASP A 128 10.61 1.52 -3.65
N SER A 129 11.18 2.58 -4.21
CA SER A 129 11.00 2.95 -5.62
C SER A 129 9.53 3.10 -6.01
N CYS A 130 8.70 3.61 -5.10
CA CYS A 130 7.26 3.80 -5.30
C CYS A 130 6.93 5.16 -5.90
N ARG A 131 5.74 5.28 -6.46
CA ARG A 131 5.15 6.58 -6.81
C ARG A 131 3.92 6.83 -5.95
N ILE A 132 3.81 7.99 -5.33
CA ILE A 132 2.63 8.38 -4.56
C ILE A 132 2.11 9.71 -5.08
N ALA A 133 0.85 9.72 -5.51
CA ALA A 133 0.09 10.91 -5.82
C ALA A 133 -0.95 11.17 -4.74
N GLY A 134 -0.61 12.01 -3.77
CA GLY A 134 -1.40 12.33 -2.59
C GLY A 134 -0.51 12.49 -1.36
N ASP A 135 -1.10 12.97 -0.27
CA ASP A 135 -0.37 13.27 0.95
C ASP A 135 0.04 11.99 1.70
N ILE A 136 1.13 12.07 2.46
CA ILE A 136 1.50 11.03 3.41
C ILE A 136 1.23 11.55 4.83
N ASP A 137 0.20 10.99 5.45
CA ASP A 137 -0.27 11.39 6.76
C ASP A 137 0.18 10.43 7.84
N LEU A 138 0.97 10.92 8.79
CA LEU A 138 1.34 10.19 9.98
C LEU A 138 0.45 10.62 11.15
N SER A 139 -0.20 9.66 11.80
CA SER A 139 -1.02 9.94 12.98
C SER A 139 -0.19 10.33 14.21
N THR A 140 -0.84 10.66 15.32
CA THR A 140 -0.16 10.99 16.58
C THR A 140 0.55 9.82 17.25
N GLY A 141 0.22 8.57 16.89
CA GLY A 141 0.86 7.37 17.43
C GLY A 141 2.22 7.09 16.78
N ALA A 142 3.20 6.63 17.56
CA ALA A 142 4.53 6.32 17.05
C ALA A 142 4.49 5.23 15.96
N CYS A 143 5.23 5.46 14.88
CA CYS A 143 5.35 4.55 13.74
C CYS A 143 6.75 4.62 13.14
N SER A 144 7.09 3.64 12.29
CA SER A 144 8.32 3.66 11.50
C SER A 144 7.99 3.78 10.02
N LEU A 145 8.58 4.77 9.36
CA LEU A 145 8.45 5.01 7.93
C LEU A 145 9.84 5.04 7.30
N VAL A 146 10.05 4.22 6.29
CA VAL A 146 11.26 4.25 5.48
C VAL A 146 10.89 4.44 4.02
N ILE A 147 11.38 5.51 3.42
CA ILE A 147 11.23 5.81 2.00
C ILE A 147 12.61 5.73 1.34
N GLU A 148 12.74 4.90 0.31
CA GLU A 148 13.98 4.70 -0.43
C GLU A 148 13.68 4.77 -1.94
N GLY A 149 14.16 5.82 -2.61
CA GLY A 149 13.82 6.07 -4.01
C GLY A 149 12.37 6.53 -4.20
N GLY A 150 11.96 6.77 -5.46
CA GLY A 150 10.57 7.04 -5.82
C GLY A 150 10.22 8.50 -6.12
N GLU A 151 8.96 8.73 -6.51
CA GLU A 151 8.38 10.05 -6.82
C GLU A 151 7.14 10.30 -5.94
N TYR A 152 7.15 11.39 -5.19
CA TYR A 152 6.11 11.72 -4.21
C TYR A 152 5.57 13.11 -4.51
N THR A 153 4.27 13.19 -4.78
CA THR A 153 3.57 14.44 -5.02
C THR A 153 2.49 14.61 -3.96
N GLY A 154 2.64 15.61 -3.10
CA GLY A 154 1.77 15.83 -1.94
C GLY A 154 2.52 16.52 -0.80
N THR A 155 1.82 16.73 0.31
CA THR A 155 2.42 17.13 1.58
C THR A 155 2.84 15.92 2.40
N PHE A 156 3.81 16.16 3.28
CA PHE A 156 4.23 15.20 4.29
C PHE A 156 3.80 15.74 5.64
N ASP A 157 2.72 15.18 6.18
CA ASP A 157 2.07 15.71 7.35
C ASP A 157 2.27 14.79 8.55
N ILE A 158 2.84 15.37 9.61
CA ILE A 158 2.98 14.71 10.90
C ILE A 158 1.93 15.29 11.83
N GLY A 159 1.03 14.44 12.33
CA GLY A 159 -0.05 14.82 13.23
C GLY A 159 0.45 15.64 14.43
N VAL A 160 -0.23 16.75 14.71
CA VAL A 160 0.13 17.65 15.81
C VAL A 160 0.16 16.89 17.14
N GLY A 161 1.30 16.95 17.85
CA GLY A 161 1.52 16.24 19.12
C GLY A 161 2.10 14.83 18.97
N ALA A 162 2.51 14.44 17.76
CA ALA A 162 3.30 13.24 17.55
C ALA A 162 4.69 13.35 18.19
N PHE A 163 5.07 12.34 18.97
CA PHE A 163 6.43 12.16 19.48
C PHE A 163 6.89 10.73 19.17
N ASN A 164 8.14 10.58 18.73
CA ASN A 164 8.83 9.29 18.48
C ASN A 164 8.52 8.53 17.17
N HIS A 165 8.15 9.20 16.08
CA HIS A 165 8.25 8.56 14.77
C HIS A 165 9.71 8.28 14.41
N GLN A 166 9.95 7.14 13.77
CA GLN A 166 11.22 6.85 13.12
C GLN A 166 11.03 7.02 11.62
N ILE A 167 11.49 8.14 11.07
CA ILE A 167 11.33 8.48 9.66
C ILE A 167 12.72 8.50 9.02
N ILE A 168 12.84 7.81 7.89
CA ILE A 168 14.04 7.80 7.06
C ILE A 168 13.60 8.02 5.62
N ILE A 169 14.16 9.03 4.94
CA ILE A 169 13.84 9.31 3.53
C ILE A 169 15.14 9.43 2.76
N ARG A 170 15.36 8.62 1.72
CA ARG A 170 16.62 8.61 0.96
C ARG A 170 16.38 8.47 -0.52
N HIS A 171 17.17 9.20 -1.30
CA HIS A 171 17.18 9.10 -2.77
C HIS A 171 15.80 9.31 -3.43
N SER A 172 14.88 10.01 -2.75
CA SER A 172 13.50 10.19 -3.21
C SER A 172 13.32 11.57 -3.85
N ASP A 173 12.49 11.63 -4.89
CA ASP A 173 12.03 12.89 -5.47
C ASP A 173 10.71 13.30 -4.81
N TRP A 174 10.72 14.42 -4.12
CA TRP A 174 9.52 15.04 -3.55
C TRP A 174 9.22 16.36 -4.28
N ASN A 175 8.13 16.40 -5.04
CA ASN A 175 7.71 17.58 -5.82
C ASN A 175 8.82 18.17 -6.73
N GLY A 176 9.66 17.32 -7.35
CA GLY A 176 10.77 17.74 -8.20
C GLY A 176 12.05 18.13 -7.45
N GLN A 177 12.14 17.79 -6.16
CA GLN A 177 13.29 18.07 -5.30
C GLN A 177 13.85 16.75 -4.77
N ASN A 178 15.18 16.59 -4.79
CA ASN A 178 15.83 15.42 -4.22
C ASN A 178 15.91 15.52 -2.69
N TRP A 179 15.29 14.57 -1.99
CA TRP A 179 15.25 14.52 -0.53
C TRP A 179 16.17 13.42 0.02
N THR A 180 16.91 13.76 1.07
CA THR A 180 17.67 12.82 1.91
C THR A 180 17.64 13.34 3.34
N LEU A 181 16.94 12.64 4.22
CA LEU A 181 16.65 12.97 5.61
C LEU A 181 16.94 11.77 6.52
#